data_AF-J5W0L9-F1
#
_entry.id   AF-J5W0L9-F1
#
_cell.length_a   1.000
_cell.length_b   1.000
_cell.length_c   1.000
_cell.angle_alpha   90.00
_cell.angle_beta   90.00
_cell.angle_gamma   90.00
#
_symmetry.space_group_name_H-M   'P 1'
#
loop_
_entity.id
_entity.type
_entity.pdbx_description
1 polymer ?
#
loop_
_entity_poly.entity_id
_entity_poly.type
_entity_poly.pdbx_seq_one_letter_code
_entity_poly.pdbx_strand_id
1 'polypeptide(L)'
;MAVYIAHYRSPQNENPTSGSFEFESEHRAGSKQNLRDARMHMLVAYGNEAVTWNIDDVQVKRAKSDVLDNQIEIDFREPVKHRKTRTVNRGRL
;
A
#
# COMPACT_ATOMS: atom_id res chain seq x y z
N MET A 1 18.73 2.39 -4.82
CA MET A 1 18.25 2.48 -3.42
C MET A 1 16.74 2.43 -3.41
N ALA A 2 16.14 1.82 -2.39
CA ALA A 2 14.69 1.81 -2.25
C ALA A 2 14.27 2.90 -1.27
N VAL A 3 13.13 3.55 -1.54
CA VAL A 3 12.55 4.57 -0.67
C VAL A 3 11.60 3.88 0.31
N TYR A 4 11.77 4.18 1.58
CA TYR A 4 10.99 3.66 2.68
C TYR A 4 10.30 4.80 3.43
N ILE A 5 9.20 4.48 4.09
CA ILE A 5 8.48 5.34 5.01
C ILE A 5 8.63 4.74 6.40
N ALA A 6 9.25 5.47 7.32
CA ALA A 6 9.34 5.09 8.72
C ALA A 6 8.28 5.83 9.53
N HIS A 7 7.57 5.09 10.39
CA HIS A 7 6.64 5.64 11.37
C HIS A 7 7.33 5.71 12.73
N TYR A 8 7.29 6.89 13.35
CA TYR A 8 7.86 7.09 14.68
C TYR A 8 6.82 7.55 15.68
N ARG A 9 7.11 7.26 16.95
CA ARG A 9 6.31 7.63 18.11
C ARG A 9 7.22 8.09 19.23
N SER A 10 6.92 9.24 19.81
CA SER A 10 7.58 9.73 21.02
C SER A 10 7.22 8.85 22.23
N PRO A 11 8.04 8.83 23.28
CA PRO A 11 7.67 8.14 24.52
C PRO A 11 6.39 8.74 25.12
N GLN A 12 5.75 7.95 25.99
CA GLN A 12 4.47 8.25 26.62
C GLN A 12 4.61 9.43 27.61
N ASN A 13 4.64 10.65 27.08
CA ASN A 13 4.57 11.90 27.82
C ASN A 13 3.18 12.54 27.64
N GLU A 14 2.92 13.67 28.31
CA GLU A 14 1.62 14.38 28.25
C GLU A 14 1.18 14.77 26.83
N ASN A 15 2.12 14.90 25.88
CA ASN A 15 1.84 15.11 24.46
C ASN A 15 2.64 14.12 23.59
N PRO A 16 2.06 12.94 23.27
CA PRO A 16 2.73 11.98 22.41
C PRO A 16 2.77 12.50 20.96
N THR A 17 3.96 12.75 20.44
CA THR A 17 4.20 13.13 19.05
C THR A 17 4.40 11.87 18.21
N SER A 18 3.55 11.67 17.22
CA SER A 18 3.71 10.61 16.22
C SER A 18 3.81 11.21 14.84
N GLY A 19 4.62 10.62 13.97
CA GLY A 19 4.76 11.08 12.60
C GLY A 19 5.35 10.01 11.68
N SER A 20 5.58 10.40 10.44
CA SER A 20 6.24 9.56 9.45
C SER A 20 7.21 10.38 8.60
N PHE A 21 8.33 9.78 8.21
CA PHE A 21 9.30 10.40 7.30
C PHE A 21 9.76 9.42 6.24
N GLU A 22 10.20 9.96 5.11
CA GLU A 22 10.77 9.20 4.00
C GLU A 22 12.28 9.12 4.15
N PHE A 23 12.85 7.95 3.84
CA PHE A 23 14.29 7.76 3.81
C PHE A 23 14.68 6.73 2.74
N GLU A 24 15.94 6.77 2.34
CA GLU A 24 16.51 5.84 1.38
C GLU A 24 17.37 4.81 2.13
N SER A 25 17.25 3.54 1.75
CA SER A 25 18.15 2.48 2.26
C SER A 25 18.46 1.46 1.16
N GLU A 26 19.65 0.88 1.25
CA GLU A 26 20.08 -0.26 0.43
C GLU A 26 19.58 -1.59 0.98
N HIS A 27 19.18 -1.62 2.26
CA HIS A 27 18.77 -2.83 2.95
C HIS A 27 17.29 -3.13 2.75
N ARG A 28 16.93 -4.42 2.73
CA ARG A 28 15.54 -4.87 2.55
C ARG A 28 14.64 -4.41 3.70
N ALA A 29 13.35 -4.22 3.41
CA ALA A 29 12.32 -3.96 4.42
C ALA A 29 12.38 -5.00 5.54
N GLY A 30 12.22 -4.56 6.79
CA GLY A 30 12.25 -5.44 7.97
C GLY A 30 13.65 -5.93 8.39
N SER A 31 14.72 -5.57 7.68
CA SER A 31 16.09 -5.82 8.14
C SER A 31 16.43 -4.91 9.33
N LYS A 32 17.18 -5.44 10.31
CA LYS A 32 17.75 -4.63 11.41
C LYS A 32 18.62 -3.48 10.90
N GLN A 33 19.29 -3.68 9.76
CA GLN A 33 20.12 -2.65 9.14
C GLN A 33 19.26 -1.52 8.56
N ASN A 34 18.13 -1.86 7.94
CA ASN A 34 17.18 -0.86 7.44
C ASN A 34 16.59 -0.03 8.61
N LEU A 35 16.22 -0.67 9.72
CA LEU A 35 15.75 0.04 10.92
C LEU A 35 16.83 0.95 11.52
N ARG A 36 18.10 0.54 11.46
CA ARG A 36 19.23 1.39 11.86
C ARG A 36 19.37 2.60 10.94
N ASP A 37 19.27 2.42 9.62
CA ASP A 37 19.34 3.52 8.66
C ASP A 37 18.20 4.51 8.87
N ALA A 38 16.97 3.99 9.08
CA ALA A 38 15.81 4.80 9.44
C ALA A 38 16.08 5.62 10.71
N ARG A 39 16.65 5.00 11.74
CA ARG A 39 17.01 5.68 12.98
C ARG A 39 18.07 6.76 12.78
N MET A 40 19.08 6.50 11.94
CA MET A 40 20.11 7.49 11.62
C MET A 40 19.49 8.68 10.87
N HIS A 41 18.63 8.43 9.89
CA HIS A 41 17.89 9.49 9.19
C HIS A 41 17.01 10.31 10.15
N MET A 42 16.31 9.66 11.07
CA MET A 42 15.50 10.33 12.08
C MET A 42 16.32 11.28 12.96
N LEU A 43 17.49 10.82 13.44
CA LEU A 43 18.38 11.63 14.26
C LEU A 43 19.01 12.79 13.48
N VAL A 44 19.31 12.61 12.20
CA VAL A 44 19.84 13.70 11.35
C VAL A 44 18.76 14.75 11.07
N ALA A 45 17.52 14.35 10.80
CA ALA A 45 16.43 15.26 10.44
C ALA A 45 15.87 16.03 11.64
N TYR A 46 15.66 15.35 12.77
CA TYR A 46 14.99 15.91 13.95
C TYR A 46 15.94 16.20 15.13
N GLY A 47 17.18 15.72 15.07
CA GLY A 47 18.20 16.04 16.07
C GLY A 47 17.88 15.52 17.47
N ASN A 48 18.04 16.40 18.46
CA ASN A 48 17.95 16.06 19.89
C ASN A 48 16.54 15.61 20.32
N GLU A 49 15.49 16.15 19.69
CA GLU A 49 14.10 15.81 20.03
C GLU A 49 13.78 14.34 19.73
N ALA A 50 14.36 13.82 18.65
CA ALA A 50 14.17 12.46 18.19
C ALA A 50 14.95 11.39 18.97
N VAL A 51 15.89 11.76 19.85
CA VAL A 51 16.70 10.79 20.62
C VAL A 51 15.82 9.84 21.44
N THR A 52 14.69 10.36 21.93
CA THR A 52 13.74 9.61 22.76
C THR A 52 12.68 8.87 21.95
N TRP A 53 12.54 9.15 20.65
CA TRP A 53 11.50 8.59 19.80
C TRP A 53 11.85 7.16 19.37
N ASN A 54 10.83 6.33 19.20
CA ASN A 54 10.94 4.96 18.71
C ASN A 54 10.34 4.85 17.32
N ILE A 55 10.90 3.97 16.49
CA ILE A 55 10.37 3.63 15.17
C ILE A 55 9.54 2.38 15.33
N ASP A 56 8.23 2.49 15.09
CA ASP A 56 7.26 1.40 15.25
C ASP A 56 7.23 0.50 14.01
N ASP A 57 7.28 1.10 12.82
CA ASP A 57 7.16 0.39 11.54
C ASP A 57 7.96 1.07 10.41
N VAL A 58 8.42 0.27 9.46
CA VAL A 58 9.12 0.71 8.25
C VAL A 58 8.50 0.02 7.04
N GLN A 59 7.86 0.82 6.19
CA GLN A 59 7.17 0.34 5.00
C GLN A 59 7.91 0.74 3.74
N VAL A 60 7.87 -0.11 2.72
CA VAL A 60 8.36 0.26 1.38
C VAL A 60 7.39 1.27 0.79
N LYS A 61 7.89 2.42 0.32
CA LYS A 61 7.09 3.36 -0.44
C LYS A 61 6.75 2.73 -1.78
N ARG A 62 5.56 2.11 -1.87
CA ARG A 62 5.03 1.64 -3.15
C ARG A 62 4.63 2.86 -3.97
N ALA A 63 5.07 2.92 -5.22
CA ALA A 63 4.53 3.89 -6.16
C ALA A 63 3.02 3.75 -6.17
N LYS A 64 2.30 4.85 -5.97
CA LYS A 64 0.84 4.89 -6.06
C LYS A 64 0.48 4.38 -7.46
N SER A 65 -0.08 3.17 -7.54
CA SER A 65 -0.55 2.63 -8.82
C SER A 65 -1.81 3.39 -9.19
N ASP A 66 -1.65 4.49 -9.91
CA ASP A 66 -2.73 5.28 -10.52
C ASP A 66 -3.50 4.49 -11.62
N VAL A 67 -3.30 3.17 -11.68
CA VAL A 67 -3.64 2.32 -12.84
C VAL A 67 -4.90 1.47 -12.62
N LEU A 68 -5.44 1.38 -11.40
CA LEU A 68 -6.47 0.37 -11.10
C LEU A 68 -7.92 0.85 -11.03
N ASP A 69 -8.23 2.13 -11.31
CA ASP A 69 -9.62 2.61 -11.24
C ASP A 69 -10.36 2.66 -12.60
N ASN A 70 -9.66 2.48 -13.73
CA ASN A 70 -10.23 2.72 -15.06
C ASN A 70 -10.05 1.58 -16.09
N GLN A 71 -9.58 0.40 -15.70
CA GLN A 71 -9.51 -0.72 -16.64
C GLN A 71 -10.88 -1.39 -16.77
N ILE A 72 -11.75 -0.77 -17.56
CA ILE A 72 -13.01 -1.39 -18.03
C ILE A 72 -12.61 -2.50 -19.00
N GLU A 73 -12.80 -3.76 -18.61
CA GLU A 73 -12.67 -4.88 -19.53
C GLU A 73 -13.72 -4.72 -20.65
N ILE A 74 -13.25 -4.48 -21.87
CA ILE A 74 -14.10 -4.53 -23.07
C ILE A 74 -14.17 -6.00 -23.50
N ASP A 75 -15.35 -6.62 -23.37
CA ASP A 75 -15.55 -7.99 -23.82
C ASP A 75 -15.80 -8.01 -25.35
N PHE A 76 -14.87 -8.60 -26.10
CA PHE A 76 -14.96 -8.79 -27.55
C PHE A 76 -15.64 -10.12 -27.94
N ARG A 77 -16.17 -10.88 -26.97
CA ARG A 77 -16.87 -12.13 -27.26
C ARG A 77 -18.22 -11.88 -27.92
N GLU A 78 -18.52 -12.62 -28.99
CA GLU A 78 -19.82 -12.56 -29.65
C GLU A 78 -20.93 -12.99 -28.66
N PRO A 79 -22.07 -12.27 -28.60
CA PRO A 79 -23.15 -12.63 -27.70
C PRO A 79 -23.69 -14.03 -28.04
N VAL A 80 -23.87 -14.85 -27.00
CA VAL A 80 -24.33 -16.24 -27.15
C VAL A 80 -25.70 -16.26 -27.82
N LYS A 81 -25.77 -16.81 -29.03
CA LYS A 81 -27.01 -16.92 -29.80
C LYS A 81 -27.90 -18.01 -29.20
N HIS A 82 -28.86 -17.63 -28.38
CA HIS A 82 -29.90 -18.54 -27.91
C HIS A 82 -30.86 -18.89 -29.05
N ARG A 83 -30.98 -20.19 -29.37
CA ARG A 83 -31.96 -20.67 -30.37
C ARG A 83 -33.37 -20.55 -29.79
N LYS A 84 -34.28 -19.88 -30.50
CA LYS A 84 -35.70 -19.81 -30.13
C LYS A 84 -36.33 -21.19 -30.26
N THR A 85 -36.73 -21.80 -29.14
CA THR A 85 -37.56 -23.01 -29.15
C THR A 85 -38.95 -22.67 -29.67
N ARG A 86 -39.35 -23.26 -30.79
CA ARG A 86 -40.75 -23.20 -31.26
C ARG A 86 -41.62 -24.01 -30.30
N THR A 87 -42.45 -23.34 -29.53
CA THR A 87 -43.59 -23.96 -28.84
C THR A 87 -44.59 -24.39 -29.91
N VAL A 88 -44.64 -25.70 -30.18
CA VAL A 88 -45.71 -26.28 -31.00
C VAL A 88 -46.91 -26.46 -30.08
N ASN A 89 -47.92 -25.59 -30.23
CA ASN A 89 -49.22 -25.83 -29.62
C ASN A 89 -49.85 -27.06 -30.30
N ARG A 90 -49.69 -28.22 -29.67
CA ARG A 90 -50.47 -29.40 -30.02
C ARG A 90 -51.87 -29.18 -29.44
N GLY A 91 -52.82 -28.90 -30.33
CA GLY A 91 -54.22 -28.70 -29.99
C GLY A 91 -54.73 -29.84 -29.11
N ARG A 92 -55.46 -29.46 -28.06
CA ARG A 92 -56.11 -30.39 -27.13
C ARG A 92 -57.38 -30.92 -27.81
N LEU A 93 -57.47 -32.25 -27.94
CA LEU A 93 -58.70 -32.99 -28.26
C LEU A 93 -59.75 -32.79 -27.17
#